data_AF-A0A538ECA2-F1
#
_entry.id   AF-A0A538ECA2-F1
#
_cell.length_a   1.000
_cell.length_b   1.000
_cell.length_c   1.000
_cell.angle_alpha   90.00
_cell.angle_beta   90.00
_cell.angle_gamma   90.00
#
_symmetry.space_group_name_H-M   'P 1'
#
loop_
_entity.id
_entity.type
_entity.pdbx_description
1 polymer ?
#
loop_
_entity_poly.entity_id
_entity_poly.type
_entity_poly.pdbx_seq_one_letter_code
_entity_poly.pdbx_strand_id
1 'polypeptide(L)'
;MGDVVVGVDGCRGPARGRVVFEAKNAQLSRPGALRELDAALAERSADFAVLVVPGEEKVPARMLPLREYNGDRLIVVYDPEDGSRLALEVAYALARARVLMARGSEEAVDAAAVRDTIARALTAMDDVRKIKLHLTGATDGIANARGLLESMAETVRAHLAQIDGLLAARDAE
;
A
#
# COMPACT_ATOMS: atom_id res chain seq x y z
N MET A 1 -11.25 6.57 11.96
CA MET A 1 -11.86 6.55 10.62
C MET A 1 -12.33 7.95 10.30
N GLY A 2 -12.27 8.34 9.04
CA GLY A 2 -12.67 9.66 8.60
C GLY A 2 -12.51 9.76 7.09
N ASP A 3 -13.06 10.82 6.52
CA ASP A 3 -13.02 11.06 5.10
C ASP A 3 -12.45 12.45 4.81
N VAL A 4 -11.80 12.59 3.65
CA VAL A 4 -11.19 13.85 3.20
C VAL A 4 -11.70 14.16 1.81
N VAL A 5 -12.24 15.37 1.62
CA VAL A 5 -12.69 15.85 0.32
C VAL A 5 -11.68 16.85 -0.22
N VAL A 6 -11.17 16.58 -1.42
CA VAL A 6 -10.20 17.42 -2.12
C VAL A 6 -10.87 18.09 -3.32
N GLY A 7 -10.92 19.42 -3.31
CA GLY A 7 -11.36 20.22 -4.46
C GLY A 7 -10.25 20.34 -5.52
N VAL A 8 -10.51 19.86 -6.73
CA VAL A 8 -9.56 19.95 -7.84
C VAL A 8 -9.49 21.39 -8.36
N ASP A 9 -8.26 21.92 -8.46
CA ASP A 9 -7.94 23.28 -8.91
C ASP A 9 -8.66 24.41 -8.11
N GLY A 10 -9.15 24.12 -6.89
CA GLY A 10 -9.95 25.07 -6.09
C GLY A 10 -9.23 26.34 -5.65
N CYS A 11 -7.89 26.38 -5.72
CA CYS A 11 -7.13 27.61 -5.47
C CYS A 11 -7.31 28.68 -6.56
N ARG A 12 -7.92 28.32 -7.71
CA ARG A 12 -8.11 29.21 -8.87
C ARG A 12 -9.57 29.67 -9.05
N GLY A 13 -10.44 29.42 -8.07
CA GLY A 13 -11.87 29.68 -8.15
C GLY A 13 -12.70 28.47 -7.70
N PRO A 14 -13.96 28.33 -8.13
CA PRO A 14 -14.76 27.14 -7.84
C PRO A 14 -14.01 25.87 -8.25
N ALA A 15 -14.03 24.86 -7.37
CA ALA A 15 -13.38 23.58 -7.66
C ALA A 15 -13.94 22.99 -8.96
N ARG A 16 -13.06 22.57 -9.87
CA ARG A 16 -13.44 21.98 -11.15
C ARG A 16 -14.07 20.61 -10.98
N GLY A 17 -13.80 19.94 -9.87
CA GLY A 17 -14.46 18.72 -9.41
C GLY A 17 -13.93 18.34 -8.03
N ARG A 18 -14.40 17.22 -7.48
CA ARG A 18 -14.09 16.79 -6.12
C ARG A 18 -13.68 15.33 -6.07
N VAL A 19 -12.66 15.02 -5.27
CA VAL A 19 -12.23 13.65 -4.98
C VAL A 19 -12.44 13.40 -3.49
N VAL A 20 -13.12 12.32 -3.12
CA VAL A 20 -13.27 11.89 -1.73
C VAL A 20 -12.30 10.76 -1.43
N PHE A 21 -11.58 10.86 -0.32
CA PHE A 21 -10.73 9.81 0.24
C PHE A 21 -11.42 9.27 1.48
N GLU A 22 -11.88 8.02 1.43
CA GLU A 22 -12.55 7.33 2.52
C GLU A 22 -11.55 6.40 3.22
N ALA A 23 -11.18 6.69 4.46
CA ALA A 23 -10.18 5.91 5.19
C ALA A 23 -10.82 4.87 6.13
N LYS A 24 -10.56 3.59 5.85
CA LYS A 24 -11.07 2.46 6.64
C LYS A 24 -9.95 1.58 7.18
N ASN A 25 -10.02 1.27 8.47
CA ASN A 25 -9.21 0.23 9.11
C ASN A 25 -10.01 -1.07 9.29
N ALA A 26 -10.58 -1.57 8.19
CA ALA A 26 -11.32 -2.83 8.18
C ALA A 26 -11.27 -3.45 6.79
N GLN A 27 -11.17 -4.79 6.72
CA GLN A 27 -11.27 -5.50 5.46
C GLN A 27 -12.75 -5.63 5.08
N LEU A 28 -13.17 -4.91 4.03
CA LEU A 28 -14.54 -4.97 3.53
C LEU A 28 -14.71 -6.12 2.53
N SER A 29 -15.95 -6.61 2.37
CA SER A 29 -16.29 -7.40 1.19
C SER A 29 -16.31 -6.49 -0.04
N ARG A 30 -16.13 -7.05 -1.26
CA ARG A 30 -16.24 -6.26 -2.50
C ARG A 30 -17.57 -5.48 -2.60
N PRO A 31 -18.75 -6.07 -2.35
CA PRO A 31 -20.00 -5.30 -2.36
C PRO A 31 -20.06 -4.25 -1.25
N GLY A 32 -19.46 -4.53 -0.09
CA GLY A 32 -19.37 -3.56 1.00
C GLY A 32 -18.52 -2.35 0.64
N ALA A 33 -17.33 -2.56 0.07
CA ALA A 33 -16.45 -1.51 -0.39
C ALA A 33 -17.09 -0.63 -1.48
N LEU A 34 -17.78 -1.25 -2.44
CA LEU A 34 -18.48 -0.49 -3.47
C LEU A 34 -19.61 0.36 -2.88
N ARG A 35 -20.44 -0.20 -1.99
CA ARG A 35 -21.49 0.57 -1.30
C ARG A 35 -20.94 1.74 -0.51
N GLU A 36 -19.81 1.55 0.18
CA GLU A 36 -19.16 2.63 0.93
C GLU A 36 -18.72 3.76 0.01
N LEU A 37 -18.09 3.41 -1.12
CA LEU A 37 -17.64 4.40 -2.10
C LEU A 37 -18.82 5.11 -2.79
N ASP A 38 -19.91 4.40 -3.04
CA ASP A 38 -21.15 4.98 -3.59
C ASP A 38 -21.75 6.00 -2.62
N ALA A 39 -21.81 5.66 -1.33
CA ALA A 39 -22.26 6.57 -0.29
C ALA A 39 -21.35 7.80 -0.21
N ALA A 40 -20.03 7.61 -0.19
CA ALA A 40 -19.06 8.70 -0.15
C ALA A 40 -19.20 9.65 -1.36
N LEU A 41 -19.38 9.10 -2.57
CA LEU A 41 -19.63 9.90 -3.78
C LEU A 41 -20.90 10.76 -3.63
N ALA A 42 -22.00 10.16 -3.17
CA ALA A 42 -23.28 10.84 -3.03
C ALA A 42 -23.25 11.90 -1.92
N GLU A 43 -22.84 11.52 -0.71
CA GLU A 43 -22.84 12.37 0.48
C GLU A 43 -21.91 13.57 0.35
N ARG A 44 -20.77 13.40 -0.33
CA ARG A 44 -19.78 14.47 -0.51
C ARG A 44 -19.89 15.19 -1.84
N SER A 45 -20.85 14.78 -2.68
CA SER A 45 -21.01 15.23 -4.06
C SER A 45 -19.67 15.18 -4.81
N ALA A 46 -18.98 14.05 -4.66
CA ALA A 46 -17.66 13.82 -5.26
C ALA A 46 -17.80 13.19 -6.66
N ASP A 47 -16.82 13.48 -7.51
CA ASP A 47 -16.73 12.94 -8.88
C ASP A 47 -15.90 11.65 -8.93
N PHE A 48 -15.10 11.41 -7.89
CA PHE A 48 -14.23 10.24 -7.79
C PHE A 48 -14.02 9.88 -6.32
N ALA A 49 -13.96 8.58 -6.01
CA ALA A 49 -13.78 8.09 -4.65
C ALA A 49 -12.56 7.15 -4.53
N VAL A 50 -11.78 7.34 -3.47
CA VAL A 50 -10.59 6.57 -3.16
C VAL A 50 -10.77 5.92 -1.79
N LEU A 51 -10.84 4.59 -1.74
CA LEU A 51 -10.80 3.83 -0.50
C LEU A 51 -9.34 3.70 -0.05
N VAL A 52 -9.01 4.23 1.14
CA VAL A 52 -7.69 4.12 1.76
C VAL A 52 -7.75 3.07 2.86
N VAL A 53 -6.87 2.08 2.79
CA VAL A 53 -6.72 1.03 3.80
C VAL A 53 -5.27 0.96 4.31
N PRO A 54 -5.02 0.57 5.57
CA PRO A 54 -3.69 0.67 6.17
C PRO A 54 -2.69 -0.40 5.71
N GLY A 55 -3.16 -1.47 5.05
CA GLY A 55 -2.32 -2.59 4.64
C GLY A 55 -2.98 -3.44 3.56
N GLU A 56 -2.19 -4.27 2.87
CA GLU A 56 -2.68 -5.16 1.81
C GLU A 56 -3.71 -6.18 2.33
N GLU A 57 -3.57 -6.62 3.57
CA GLU A 57 -4.50 -7.52 4.27
C GLU A 57 -5.88 -6.88 4.53
N LYS A 58 -5.97 -5.55 4.46
CA LYS A 58 -7.23 -4.80 4.57
C LYS A 58 -7.84 -4.46 3.21
N VAL A 59 -7.18 -4.77 2.10
CA VAL A 59 -7.76 -4.59 0.77
C VAL A 59 -9.03 -5.44 0.66
N PRO A 60 -10.14 -4.87 0.18
CA PRO A 60 -11.39 -5.61 0.03
C PRO A 60 -11.23 -6.91 -0.76
N ALA A 61 -11.96 -7.94 -0.34
CA ALA A 61 -11.80 -9.28 -0.91
C ALA A 61 -11.96 -9.28 -2.44
N ARG A 62 -11.00 -9.90 -3.15
CA ARG A 62 -10.95 -9.99 -4.62
C ARG A 62 -10.82 -8.64 -5.35
N MET A 63 -10.37 -7.61 -4.63
CA MET A 63 -9.98 -6.32 -5.21
C MET A 63 -8.46 -6.15 -5.09
N LEU A 64 -7.92 -5.18 -5.81
CA LEU A 64 -6.49 -4.91 -5.92
C LEU A 64 -6.23 -3.44 -5.60
N PRO A 65 -5.12 -3.14 -4.90
CA PRO A 65 -4.68 -1.76 -4.70
C PRO A 65 -4.23 -1.13 -6.03
N LEU A 66 -4.34 0.19 -6.12
CA LEU A 66 -4.05 1.01 -7.31
C LEU A 66 -4.77 0.54 -8.58
N ARG A 67 -5.96 -0.07 -8.41
CA ARG A 67 -6.82 -0.47 -9.51
C ARG A 67 -8.13 0.31 -9.48
N GLU A 68 -8.50 0.80 -10.65
CA GLU A 68 -9.77 1.49 -10.84
C GLU A 68 -10.92 0.50 -11.01
N TYR A 69 -12.08 0.86 -10.46
CA TYR A 69 -13.33 0.15 -10.53
C TYR A 69 -14.41 1.09 -11.03
N ASN A 70 -15.25 0.61 -11.95
CA ASN A 70 -16.44 1.32 -12.45
C ASN A 70 -16.21 2.74 -13.03
N GLY A 71 -14.96 3.18 -13.24
CA GLY A 71 -14.62 4.46 -13.87
C GLY A 71 -14.21 5.58 -12.92
N ASP A 72 -14.59 5.47 -11.64
CA ASP A 72 -14.67 6.56 -10.65
C ASP A 72 -14.28 6.13 -9.23
N ARG A 73 -13.88 4.87 -9.03
CA ARG A 73 -13.52 4.28 -7.73
C ARG A 73 -12.10 3.72 -7.79
N LEU A 74 -11.32 3.96 -6.75
CA LEU A 74 -9.95 3.44 -6.62
C LEU A 74 -9.72 2.91 -5.20
N ILE A 75 -8.88 1.89 -5.07
CA ILE A 75 -8.41 1.42 -3.75
C ILE A 75 -6.92 1.73 -3.65
N VAL A 76 -6.49 2.23 -2.50
CA VAL A 76 -5.07 2.48 -2.21
C VAL A 76 -4.72 1.96 -0.82
N VAL A 77 -3.52 1.40 -0.71
CA VAL A 77 -2.92 1.01 0.56
C VAL A 77 -2.00 2.15 1.01
N TYR A 78 -2.16 2.59 2.25
CA TYR A 78 -1.29 3.57 2.87
C TYR A 78 -1.05 3.19 4.32
N ASP A 79 0.16 2.72 4.59
CA ASP A 79 0.66 2.49 5.94
C ASP A 79 1.43 3.74 6.40
N PRO A 80 0.97 4.47 7.43
CA PRO A 80 1.70 5.61 7.96
C PRO A 80 3.08 5.24 8.53
N GLU A 81 3.30 3.99 8.95
CA GLU A 81 4.57 3.52 9.53
C GLU A 81 5.63 3.26 8.44
N ASP A 82 5.22 2.84 7.24
CA ASP A 82 6.11 2.69 6.07
C ASP A 82 6.64 4.05 5.54
N GLY A 83 6.00 5.16 5.94
CA GLY A 83 6.43 6.53 5.64
C GLY A 83 6.34 6.94 4.16
N SER A 84 6.09 6.01 3.25
CA SER A 84 5.95 6.28 1.82
C SER A 84 4.55 6.81 1.49
N ARG A 85 4.50 8.01 0.90
CA ARG A 85 3.26 8.64 0.44
C ARG A 85 2.96 8.40 -1.04
N LEU A 86 3.87 7.71 -1.74
CA LEU A 86 3.86 7.59 -3.20
C LEU A 86 2.56 6.97 -3.73
N ALA A 87 2.00 5.96 -3.05
CA ALA A 87 0.74 5.36 -3.45
C ALA A 87 -0.44 6.36 -3.39
N LEU A 88 -0.47 7.22 -2.37
CA LEU A 88 -1.47 8.29 -2.25
C LEU A 88 -1.28 9.37 -3.33
N GLU A 89 -0.04 9.74 -3.63
CA GLU A 89 0.28 10.72 -4.67
C GLU A 89 -0.18 10.23 -6.05
N VAL A 90 0.11 8.97 -6.39
CA VAL A 90 -0.35 8.33 -7.63
C VAL A 90 -1.88 8.23 -7.66
N ALA A 91 -2.51 7.83 -6.54
CA ALA A 91 -3.96 7.77 -6.45
C ALA A 91 -4.62 9.13 -6.68
N TYR A 92 -4.08 10.19 -6.07
CA TYR A 92 -4.57 11.56 -6.29
C TYR A 92 -4.35 12.01 -7.73
N ALA A 93 -3.17 11.78 -8.31
CA ALA A 93 -2.89 12.16 -9.70
C ALA A 93 -3.85 11.48 -10.68
N LEU A 94 -4.13 10.18 -10.49
CA LEU A 94 -5.09 9.41 -11.26
C LEU A 94 -6.52 9.95 -11.10
N ALA A 95 -6.98 10.10 -9.86
CA ALA A 95 -8.31 10.61 -9.57
C ALA A 95 -8.50 12.01 -10.17
N ARG A 96 -7.53 12.91 -9.98
CA ARG A 96 -7.53 14.25 -10.57
C ARG A 96 -7.61 14.21 -12.09
N ALA A 97 -6.80 13.36 -12.75
CA ALA A 97 -6.84 13.21 -14.19
C ALA A 97 -8.24 12.76 -14.66
N ARG A 98 -8.85 11.78 -13.98
CA ARG A 98 -10.20 11.30 -14.30
C ARG A 98 -11.27 12.38 -14.16
N VAL A 99 -11.25 13.12 -13.05
CA VAL A 99 -12.18 14.23 -12.82
C VAL A 99 -12.05 15.29 -13.90
N LEU A 100 -10.81 15.66 -14.26
CA LEU A 100 -10.57 16.68 -15.29
C LEU A 100 -10.94 16.21 -16.69
N MET A 101 -10.70 14.94 -17.02
CA MET A 101 -11.06 14.35 -18.31
C MET A 101 -12.58 14.19 -18.47
N ALA A 102 -13.30 13.86 -17.38
CA ALA A 102 -14.76 13.73 -17.41
C ALA A 102 -15.48 15.09 -17.56
N ARG A 103 -14.84 16.19 -17.13
CA ARG A 103 -15.44 17.54 -17.10
C ARG A 103 -14.88 18.51 -18.15
N GLY A 104 -13.79 18.16 -18.83
CA GLY A 104 -13.20 18.98 -19.90
C GLY A 104 -13.91 18.77 -21.25
N SER A 105 -13.91 19.79 -22.11
CA SER A 105 -14.09 19.58 -23.54
C SER A 105 -12.81 18.95 -24.13
N GLU A 106 -12.94 18.07 -25.13
CA GLU A 106 -11.86 17.25 -25.68
C GLU A 106 -10.65 18.04 -26.21
N GLU A 107 -10.77 19.36 -26.39
CA GLU A 107 -9.77 20.21 -27.08
C GLU A 107 -8.60 20.71 -26.22
N ALA A 108 -8.60 20.52 -24.89
CA ALA A 108 -7.54 21.08 -24.03
C ALA A 108 -6.57 20.05 -23.40
N VAL A 109 -6.87 18.75 -23.47
CA VAL A 109 -6.08 17.69 -22.82
C VAL A 109 -5.90 16.52 -23.77
N ASP A 110 -4.64 16.17 -24.04
CA ASP A 110 -4.32 14.90 -24.71
C ASP A 110 -4.62 13.74 -23.77
N ALA A 111 -5.89 13.33 -23.78
CA ALA A 111 -6.39 12.24 -22.96
C ALA A 111 -5.68 10.91 -23.24
N ALA A 112 -5.15 10.71 -24.45
CA ALA A 112 -4.39 9.52 -24.80
C ALA A 112 -3.02 9.52 -24.11
N ALA A 113 -2.27 10.62 -24.21
CA ALA A 113 -0.97 10.77 -23.53
C ALA A 113 -1.09 10.67 -22.01
N VAL A 114 -2.17 11.22 -21.43
CA VAL A 114 -2.45 11.10 -19.99
C VAL A 114 -2.69 9.64 -19.60
N ARG A 115 -3.57 8.92 -20.31
CA ARG A 115 -3.84 7.49 -20.03
C ARG A 115 -2.58 6.63 -20.15
N ASP A 116 -1.77 6.85 -21.17
CA ASP A 116 -0.51 6.14 -21.41
C ASP A 116 0.52 6.41 -20.30
N THR A 117 0.64 7.66 -19.86
CA THR A 117 1.52 8.02 -18.72
C THR A 117 1.04 7.40 -17.41
N ILE A 118 -0.27 7.38 -17.17
CA ILE A 118 -0.86 6.70 -16.01
C ILE A 118 -0.55 5.21 -16.04
N ALA A 119 -0.71 4.54 -17.19
CA ALA A 119 -0.43 3.12 -17.32
C ALA A 119 1.05 2.81 -16.97
N ARG A 120 2.00 3.61 -17.49
CA ARG A 120 3.42 3.48 -17.13
C ARG A 120 3.67 3.68 -15.64
N ALA A 121 3.04 4.68 -15.02
CA ALA A 121 3.19 4.93 -13.59
C ALA A 121 2.68 3.76 -12.74
N LEU A 122 1.55 3.17 -13.13
CA LEU A 122 1.00 1.97 -12.46
C LEU A 122 1.92 0.75 -12.61
N THR A 123 2.54 0.56 -13.78
CA THR A 123 3.57 -0.48 -13.98
C THR A 123 4.77 -0.25 -13.07
N ALA A 124 5.31 0.97 -13.02
CA ALA A 124 6.44 1.29 -12.15
C ALA A 124 6.09 1.08 -10.66
N MET A 125 4.85 1.35 -10.25
CA MET A 125 4.37 1.09 -8.89
C MET A 125 4.27 -0.40 -8.56
N ASP A 126 3.97 -1.26 -9.54
CA ASP A 126 4.03 -2.72 -9.35
C ASP A 126 5.47 -3.16 -9.07
N ASP A 127 6.46 -2.61 -9.78
CA ASP A 127 7.87 -2.90 -9.55
C ASP A 127 8.32 -2.42 -8.16
N VAL A 128 7.90 -1.22 -7.73
CA VAL A 128 8.14 -0.74 -6.36
C VAL A 128 7.61 -1.72 -5.31
N ARG A 129 6.38 -2.21 -5.48
CA ARG A 129 5.79 -3.20 -4.56
C ARG A 129 6.59 -4.50 -4.53
N LYS A 130 6.96 -5.05 -5.69
CA LYS A 130 7.78 -6.28 -5.77
C LYS A 130 9.12 -6.11 -5.06
N ILE A 131 9.80 -4.98 -5.27
CA ILE A 131 11.08 -4.70 -4.63
C ILE A 131 10.92 -4.60 -3.11
N LYS A 132 9.87 -3.95 -2.62
CA LYS A 132 9.58 -3.93 -1.16
C LYS A 132 9.40 -5.33 -0.60
N LEU A 133 8.64 -6.19 -1.26
CA LEU A 133 8.46 -7.58 -0.83
C LEU A 133 9.79 -8.35 -0.79
N HIS A 134 10.65 -8.16 -1.80
CA HIS A 134 11.98 -8.77 -1.82
C HIS A 134 12.87 -8.27 -0.68
N LEU A 135 12.84 -6.98 -0.34
CA LEU A 135 13.60 -6.40 0.76
C LEU A 135 13.13 -6.92 2.12
N THR A 136 11.82 -7.07 2.32
CA THR A 136 11.27 -7.70 3.53
C THR A 136 11.76 -9.14 3.66
N GLY A 137 11.62 -9.95 2.61
CA GLY A 137 12.11 -11.34 2.64
C GLY A 137 13.62 -11.46 2.87
N ALA A 138 14.42 -10.54 2.33
CA ALA A 138 15.85 -10.50 2.59
C ALA A 138 16.16 -10.16 4.06
N THR A 139 15.43 -9.21 4.65
CA THR A 139 15.58 -8.81 6.05
C THR A 139 15.26 -9.98 6.99
N ASP A 140 14.16 -10.67 6.74
CA ASP A 140 13.75 -11.85 7.51
C ASP A 140 14.77 -12.98 7.37
N GLY A 141 15.28 -13.21 6.15
CA GLY A 141 16.33 -14.19 5.88
C GLY A 141 17.61 -13.91 6.68
N ILE A 142 18.03 -12.65 6.76
CA ILE A 142 19.19 -12.22 7.57
C ILE A 142 18.91 -12.45 9.07
N ALA A 143 17.73 -12.09 9.55
CA ALA A 143 17.35 -12.29 10.96
C ALA A 143 17.39 -13.78 11.33
N ASN A 144 16.85 -14.64 10.47
CA ASN A 144 16.86 -16.09 10.67
C ASN A 144 18.29 -16.65 10.66
N ALA A 145 19.14 -16.21 9.74
CA ALA A 145 20.53 -16.62 9.69
C ALA A 145 21.30 -16.25 10.97
N ARG A 146 21.04 -15.06 11.54
CA ARG A 146 21.59 -14.65 12.84
C ARG A 146 21.12 -15.57 13.97
N GLY A 147 19.85 -15.93 13.99
CA GLY A 147 19.31 -16.88 14.99
C GLY A 147 19.96 -18.26 14.91
N LEU A 148 20.11 -18.81 13.69
CA LEU A 148 20.77 -20.09 13.47
C LEU A 148 22.23 -20.07 13.93
N LEU A 149 22.96 -18.98 13.65
CA LEU A 149 24.34 -18.82 14.11
C LEU A 149 24.45 -18.84 15.63
N GLU A 150 23.53 -18.19 16.35
CA GLU A 150 23.55 -18.21 17.82
C GLU A 150 23.29 -19.62 18.36
N SER A 151 22.30 -20.33 17.83
CA SER A 151 22.04 -21.72 18.25
C SER A 151 23.21 -22.66 17.99
N MET A 152 23.94 -22.46 16.87
CA MET A 152 25.17 -23.20 16.60
C MET A 152 26.26 -22.87 17.63
N ALA A 153 26.43 -21.58 17.99
CA ALA A 153 27.39 -21.17 19.01
C ALA A 153 27.06 -21.77 20.39
N GLU A 154 25.78 -21.78 20.79
CA GLU A 154 25.31 -22.43 22.01
C GLU A 154 25.63 -23.93 22.02
N THR A 155 25.40 -24.62 20.90
CA THR A 155 25.72 -26.04 20.75
C THR A 155 27.22 -26.30 20.93
N VAL A 156 28.08 -25.48 20.33
CA VAL A 156 29.54 -25.57 20.51
C VAL A 156 29.94 -25.36 21.97
N ARG A 157 29.37 -24.34 22.63
CA ARG A 157 29.64 -24.08 24.07
C ARG A 157 29.22 -25.25 24.94
N ALA A 158 28.08 -25.89 24.65
CA ALA A 158 27.62 -27.07 25.36
C ALA A 158 28.59 -28.26 25.20
N HIS A 159 29.12 -28.48 24.00
CA HIS A 159 30.14 -29.50 23.77
C HIS A 159 31.44 -29.22 24.53
N LEU A 160 31.90 -27.96 24.57
CA LEU A 160 33.07 -27.58 25.35
C LEU A 160 32.87 -27.84 26.84
N ALA A 161 31.74 -27.46 27.40
CA ALA A 161 31.42 -27.72 28.81
C ALA A 161 31.37 -29.23 29.13
N GLN A 162 30.87 -30.04 28.19
CA GLN A 162 30.87 -31.51 28.33
C GLN A 162 32.30 -32.08 28.34
N ILE A 163 33.18 -31.57 27.47
CA ILE A 163 34.60 -31.96 27.45
C ILE A 163 35.27 -31.63 28.79
N ASP A 164 35.08 -30.42 29.29
CA ASP A 164 35.65 -29.99 30.57
C ASP A 164 35.17 -30.88 31.73
N GLY A 165 33.89 -31.24 31.75
CA GLY A 165 33.33 -32.16 32.74
C GLY A 165 33.94 -33.57 32.68
N LEU A 166 34.20 -34.09 31.48
CA LEU A 166 34.84 -35.41 31.31
C LEU A 166 36.31 -35.41 31.77
N LEU A 167 37.04 -34.32 31.54
CA LEU A 167 38.43 -34.18 31.99
C LEU A 167 38.51 -34.10 33.53
N ALA A 168 37.66 -33.27 34.15
CA ALA A 168 37.63 -33.11 35.60
C ALA A 168 37.27 -34.41 36.35
N ALA A 169 36.39 -35.24 35.79
CA ALA A 169 36.05 -36.54 36.37
C ALA A 169 37.24 -37.52 36.36
N ARG A 170 38.11 -37.43 35.36
CA ARG A 170 39.30 -38.29 35.24
C ARG A 170 40.40 -37.93 36.24
N ASP A 171 40.50 -36.66 36.62
CA ASP A 171 41.51 -36.18 37.58
C ASP A 171 41.12 -36.43 39.05
N ALA A 172 39.89 -36.91 39.30
CA ALA A 172 39.37 -37.23 40.63
C ALA A 172 39.49 -38.72 41.01
N GLU A 173 39.94 -39.58 40.08
CA GLU A 173 40.29 -41.00 40.29
C GLU A 173 41.79 -41.19 40.60
#